data_AF-A0A2T2YJ45-F1
#
_entry.id   AF-A0A2T2YJ45-F1
#
_cell.length_a   1.000
_cell.length_b   1.000
_cell.length_c   1.000
_cell.angle_alpha   90.00
_cell.angle_beta   90.00
_cell.angle_gamma   90.00
#
_symmetry.space_group_name_H-M   'P 1'
#
loop_
_entity.id
_entity.type
_entity.pdbx_description
1 polymer ?
#
loop_
_entity_poly.entity_id
_entity_poly.type
_entity_poly.pdbx_seq_one_letter_code
_entity_poly.pdbx_strand_id
1 'polypeptide(L)' 'MGTTELIKEIKKLSVDKRLRIVEQTLKSIRESENINQLERASAALYADYAADKEVTAFNELDFEDFYETR' A
#
# COMPACT_ATOMS: atom_id res chain seq x y z
N MET A 1 5.66 16.67 -25.46
CA MET A 1 5.44 15.26 -25.85
C MET A 1 4.03 14.88 -25.43
N GLY A 2 3.11 14.76 -26.39
CA GLY A 2 1.73 14.36 -26.12
C GLY A 2 1.56 12.83 -26.07
N THR A 3 0.49 12.35 -25.44
CA THR A 3 0.14 10.91 -25.39
C THR A 3 0.06 10.30 -26.80
N THR A 4 -0.40 11.09 -27.78
CA THR A 4 -0.51 10.70 -29.19
C THR A 4 0.85 10.47 -29.86
N GLU A 5 1.87 11.26 -29.52
CA GLU A 5 3.24 11.10 -30.01
C GLU A 5 3.89 9.86 -29.41
N LEU A 6 3.65 9.63 -28.11
CA LEU A 6 4.20 8.47 -27.39
C LEU A 6 3.64 7.15 -27.95
N ILE A 7 2.34 7.10 -28.27
CA ILE A 7 1.71 5.95 -28.94
C ILE A 7 2.32 5.71 -30.33
N LYS A 8 2.60 6.78 -31.10
CA LYS A 8 3.23 6.66 -32.42
C LYS A 8 4.64 6.06 -32.31
N GLU A 9 5.43 6.49 -31.34
CA GLU A 9 6.77 5.95 -31.12
C GLU A 9 6.74 4.49 -30.65
N ILE A 10 5.83 4.12 -29.74
CA ILE A 10 5.66 2.72 -29.30
C ILE A 10 5.32 1.81 -30.50
N LYS A 11 4.48 2.28 -31.43
CA LYS A 11 4.12 1.50 -32.63
C LYS A 11 5.31 1.21 -33.55
N LYS A 12 6.34 2.07 -33.56
CA LYS A 12 7.58 1.87 -34.35
C LYS A 12 8.51 0.80 -33.76
N LEU A 13 8.30 0.39 -32.51
CA LEU A 13 9.12 -0.63 -31.87
C LEU A 13 8.83 -2.03 -32.43
N SER A 14 9.82 -2.93 -32.30
CA SER A 14 9.64 -4.36 -32.58
C SER A 14 8.58 -4.98 -31.67
N VAL A 15 7.98 -6.08 -32.12
CA VAL A 15 6.92 -6.79 -31.38
C VAL A 15 7.36 -7.15 -29.96
N ASP A 16 8.58 -7.67 -29.81
CA ASP A 16 9.20 -8.02 -28.51
C ASP A 16 9.24 -6.82 -27.54
N LYS A 17 9.70 -5.66 -28.02
CA LYS A 17 9.77 -4.44 -27.20
C LYS A 17 8.38 -3.96 -26.80
N ARG A 18 7.39 -4.05 -27.70
CA ARG A 18 6.00 -3.70 -27.38
C ARG A 18 5.42 -4.64 -26.33
N LEU A 19 5.71 -5.94 -26.42
CA LEU A 19 5.26 -6.94 -25.46
C LEU A 19 5.83 -6.67 -24.07
N ARG A 20 7.14 -6.36 -23.99
CA ARG A 20 7.81 -5.98 -22.74
C ARG A 20 7.20 -4.74 -22.08
N ILE A 21 6.81 -3.74 -22.88
CA ILE A 21 6.12 -2.54 -22.36
C ILE A 21 4.76 -2.92 -21.75
N VAL A 22 4.00 -3.80 -22.41
CA VAL A 22 2.71 -4.28 -21.90
C VAL A 22 2.88 -5.02 -20.57
N GLU A 23 3.84 -5.94 -20.48
CA GLU A 23 4.16 -6.65 -19.23
C GLU A 23 4.52 -5.69 -18.09
N GLN A 24 5.44 -4.77 -18.34
CA GLN A 24 5.88 -3.82 -17.31
C GLN A 24 4.73 -2.90 -16.87
N THR A 25 3.86 -2.51 -17.80
CA THR A 25 2.69 -1.67 -17.51
C THR A 25 1.70 -2.44 -16.63
N LEU A 26 1.38 -3.70 -16.99
CA LEU A 26 0.51 -4.57 -16.18
C LEU A 26 1.07 -4.80 -14.78
N LYS A 27 2.38 -5.06 -14.68
CA LYS A 27 3.07 -5.23 -13.40
C LYS A 27 2.96 -3.98 -12.52
N SER A 28 3.22 -2.81 -13.09
CA SER A 28 3.15 -1.53 -12.37
C SER A 28 1.73 -1.21 -11.86
N ILE A 29 0.70 -1.48 -12.67
CA ILE A 29 -0.70 -1.32 -12.25
C ILE A 29 -0.99 -2.21 -11.03
N ARG A 30 -0.59 -3.48 -11.08
CA ARG A 30 -0.84 -4.44 -10.00
C ARG A 30 -0.07 -4.11 -8.72
N GLU A 31 1.18 -3.67 -8.83
CA GLU A 31 1.97 -3.21 -7.69
C GLU A 31 1.35 -1.97 -7.03
N SER A 32 0.85 -1.02 -7.84
CA SER A 32 0.17 0.17 -7.31
C SER A 32 -1.12 -0.18 -6.56
N GLU A 33 -1.87 -1.18 -7.03
CA GLU A 33 -3.09 -1.64 -6.38
C GLU A 33 -2.79 -2.32 -5.04
N ASN A 34 -1.75 -3.16 -4.97
CA ASN A 34 -1.32 -3.82 -3.73
C ASN A 34 -0.83 -2.82 -2.67
N ILE A 35 -0.06 -1.80 -3.06
CA ILE A 35 0.40 -0.76 -2.14
C ILE A 35 -0.82 -0.01 -1.56
N ASN A 36 -1.77 0.36 -2.40
CA ASN A 36 -2.99 1.04 -1.97
C ASN A 36 -3.85 0.16 -1.04
N GLN A 37 -3.88 -1.16 -1.23
CA GLN A 37 -4.61 -2.06 -0.33
C GLN A 37 -3.99 -2.12 1.07
N LEU A 38 -2.66 -2.19 1.16
CA LEU A 38 -1.96 -2.28 2.44
C LEU A 38 -2.07 -0.97 3.21
N GLU A 39 -1.94 0.17 2.52
CA GLU A 39 -2.17 1.50 3.11
C GLU A 39 -3.59 1.63 3.65
N ARG A 40 -4.61 1.24 2.86
CA ARG A 40 -6.02 1.27 3.31
C ARG A 40 -6.27 0.37 4.51
N ALA A 41 -5.71 -0.85 4.51
CA ALA A 41 -5.84 -1.77 5.63
C ALA A 41 -5.17 -1.21 6.90
N SER A 42 -3.98 -0.61 6.77
CA SER A 42 -3.30 0.03 7.89
C SER A 42 -4.06 1.25 8.44
N ALA A 43 -4.65 2.06 7.56
CA ALA A 43 -5.45 3.21 7.96
C ALA A 43 -6.73 2.79 8.68
N ALA A 44 -7.39 1.72 8.23
CA ALA A 44 -8.55 1.15 8.89
C ALA A 44 -8.19 0.60 10.28
N LEU A 45 -7.13 -0.22 10.38
CA LEU A 45 -6.65 -0.75 11.65
C LEU A 45 -6.24 0.34 12.65
N TYR A 46 -5.59 1.40 12.17
CA TYR A 46 -5.20 2.53 13.02
C TYR A 46 -6.43 3.29 13.53
N ALA A 47 -7.44 3.51 12.68
CA ALA A 47 -8.67 4.17 13.08
C ALA A 47 -9.41 3.37 14.16
N ASP A 48 -9.50 2.05 14.00
CA ASP A 48 -10.10 1.16 15.00
C ASP A 48 -9.31 1.18 16.32
N TYR A 49 -7.98 1.08 16.25
CA TYR A 49 -7.10 1.19 17.43
C TYR A 49 -7.24 2.53 18.17
N ALA A 50 -7.42 3.63 17.44
CA ALA A 50 -7.53 4.96 18.05
C ALA A 50 -8.92 5.24 18.65
N ALA A 51 -9.98 4.61 18.13
CA ALA A 51 -11.36 4.87 18.53
C ALA A 51 -11.88 3.86 19.57
N ASP A 52 -11.41 2.61 19.53
CA ASP A 52 -11.91 1.54 20.38
C ASP A 52 -11.09 1.39 21.68
N LYS A 53 -11.73 1.74 22.79
CA LYS A 53 -11.14 1.66 24.13
C LYS A 53 -10.93 0.23 24.62
N GLU A 54 -11.61 -0.76 24.05
CA GLU A 54 -11.36 -2.17 24.40
C GLU A 54 -10.01 -2.63 23.86
N VAL A 55 -9.58 -2.12 22.70
CA VAL A 55 -8.30 -2.48 22.07
C VAL A 55 -7.11 -1.89 22.84
N THR A 56 -7.31 -0.76 23.53
CA THR A 56 -6.30 -0.12 24.38
C THR A 56 -6.48 -0.37 25.87
N ALA A 57 -7.41 -1.23 26.28
CA ALA A 57 -7.80 -1.41 27.69
C ALA A 57 -6.62 -1.79 28.60
N PHE A 58 -5.62 -2.50 28.07
CA PHE A 58 -4.44 -2.90 28.81
C PHE A 58 -3.30 -1.87 28.79
N ASN A 59 -3.34 -0.87 27.89
CA ASN A 59 -2.33 0.21 27.85
C ASN A 59 -2.38 1.06 29.12
N GLU A 60 -3.53 1.14 29.79
CA GLU A 60 -3.66 1.85 31.06
C GLU A 60 -2.88 1.16 32.19
N LEU A 61 -2.72 -0.16 32.12
CA LEU A 61 -1.95 -0.95 33.09
C LEU A 61 -0.43 -0.79 32.94
N ASP A 62 0.05 -0.41 31.76
CA ASP A 62 1.49 -0.14 31.53
C ASP A 62 1.99 1.08 32.32
N PHE A 63 1.07 1.96 32.75
CA PHE A 63 1.37 3.13 33.58
C PHE A 63 1.08 2.90 35.07
N GLU A 64 0.65 1.70 35.47
CA GLU A 64 0.48 1.36 36.88
C GLU A 64 1.84 0.98 37.51
N ASP A 65 2.09 1.47 38.73
CA ASP A 65 3.29 1.10 39.49
C ASP A 65 3.28 -0.41 39.75
N PHE A 66 4.30 -1.10 39.26
CA PHE A 66 4.44 -2.55 39.36
C PHE A 66 4.41 -2.99 40.83
N TYR A 67 3.41 -3.78 41.22
CA TYR A 67 3.27 -4.28 42.58
C TYR A 67 4.23 -5.45 42.82
N GLU A 68 5.49 -5.14 43.13
CA GLU A 68 6.49 -6.16 43.49
C GLU A 68 6.24 -6.62 44.93
N THR A 69 5.58 -7.77 45.10
CA THR A 69 5.42 -8.41 46.42
C THR A 69 6.77 -8.95 46.89
N ARG A 70 7.33 -8.34 47.94
CA ARG A 70 8.52 -8.81 48.68
C ARG A 70 8.24 -10.03 49.55
#